data_AF-A0A0M0BTT3-F1
#
_entry.id   AF-A0A0M0BTT3-F1
#
_cell.length_a   1.000
_cell.length_b   1.000
_cell.length_c   1.000
_cell.angle_alpha   90.00
_cell.angle_beta   90.00
_cell.angle_gamma   90.00
#
_symmetry.space_group_name_H-M   'P 1'
#
loop_
_entity.id
_entity.type
_entity.pdbx_description
1 polymer ?
#
loop_
_entity_poly.entity_id
_entity_poly.type
_entity_poly.pdbx_seq_one_letter_code
_entity_poly.pdbx_strand_id
1 'polypeptide(L)'
;MIETKNNKENVEETSMHSTLLEAIDQIDKNCDKAKVILKGFEVKQINDEHFTLTQQFISEKSSLTKTSIMNILEDYESIRQKVREITEISFVDFEILYPNITINFETYYSIAINLVNLINQMQLMKFNCYRLLKA
;
A
#
# COMPACT_ATOMS: atom_id res chain seq x y z
N MET A 1 43.16 -3.88 -5.62
CA MET A 1 42.02 -3.04 -6.06
C MET A 1 40.84 -3.83 -6.64
N ILE A 2 40.91 -5.15 -6.80
CA ILE A 2 39.80 -5.96 -7.34
C ILE A 2 38.83 -6.42 -6.22
N GLU A 3 39.35 -6.75 -5.03
CA GLU A 3 38.52 -7.19 -3.88
C GLU A 3 37.55 -6.11 -3.36
N THR A 4 37.90 -4.83 -3.46
CA THR A 4 37.10 -3.72 -2.93
C THR A 4 35.85 -3.44 -3.78
N LYS A 5 35.87 -3.83 -5.07
CA LYS A 5 34.75 -3.63 -5.99
C LYS A 5 33.70 -4.74 -5.83
N ASN A 6 34.17 -6.00 -5.74
CA ASN A 6 33.30 -7.16 -5.46
C ASN A 6 32.59 -7.05 -4.10
N ASN A 7 33.27 -6.53 -3.07
CA ASN A 7 32.62 -6.33 -1.77
C ASN A 7 31.54 -5.24 -1.80
N LYS A 8 31.65 -4.23 -2.67
CA LYS A 8 30.67 -3.15 -2.73
C LYS A 8 29.40 -3.59 -3.49
N GLU A 9 29.57 -4.26 -4.63
CA GLU A 9 28.47 -4.82 -5.41
C GLU A 9 27.67 -5.87 -4.59
N ASN A 10 28.37 -6.77 -3.88
CA ASN A 10 27.71 -7.76 -3.01
C ASN A 10 26.93 -7.13 -1.84
N VAL A 11 27.41 -6.00 -1.29
CA VAL A 11 26.73 -5.29 -0.20
C VAL A 11 25.50 -4.53 -0.70
N GLU A 12 25.60 -3.89 -1.87
CA GLU A 12 24.47 -3.19 -2.52
C GLU A 12 23.37 -4.18 -2.92
N GLU A 13 23.73 -5.34 -3.46
CA GLU A 13 22.79 -6.42 -3.81
C GLU A 13 22.09 -7.01 -2.58
N THR A 14 22.85 -7.30 -1.51
CA THR A 14 22.29 -7.79 -0.23
C THR A 14 21.34 -6.75 0.39
N SER A 15 21.69 -5.47 0.31
CA SER A 15 20.85 -4.37 0.81
C SER A 15 19.54 -4.26 0.02
N MET A 16 19.61 -4.28 -1.32
CA MET A 16 18.43 -4.24 -2.19
C MET A 16 17.49 -5.42 -1.93
N HIS A 17 18.04 -6.62 -1.82
CA HIS A 17 17.26 -7.83 -1.55
C HIS A 17 16.54 -7.74 -0.19
N SER A 18 17.20 -7.23 0.84
CA SER A 18 16.57 -7.00 2.15
C SER A 18 15.44 -5.97 2.09
N THR A 19 15.66 -4.85 1.39
CA THR A 19 14.65 -3.80 1.22
C THR A 19 13.42 -4.30 0.47
N LEU A 20 13.60 -5.13 -0.57
CA LEU A 20 12.49 -5.74 -1.32
C LEU A 20 11.66 -6.69 -0.45
N LEU A 21 12.30 -7.52 0.37
CA LEU A 21 11.60 -8.41 1.30
C LEU A 21 10.83 -7.63 2.38
N GLU A 22 11.44 -6.58 2.93
CA GLU A 22 10.77 -5.70 3.89
C GLU A 22 9.54 -5.02 3.27
N ALA A 23 9.67 -4.52 2.03
CA ALA A 23 8.56 -3.92 1.29
C ALA A 23 7.41 -4.92 1.08
N ILE A 24 7.71 -6.17 0.73
CA ILE A 24 6.70 -7.24 0.55
C ILE A 24 5.95 -7.50 1.87
N ASP A 25 6.65 -7.62 2.99
CA ASP A 25 6.02 -7.83 4.31
C ASP A 25 5.15 -6.63 4.73
N GLN A 26 5.64 -5.40 4.51
CA GLN A 26 4.88 -4.18 4.78
C GLN A 26 3.64 -4.07 3.90
N ILE A 27 3.71 -4.47 2.63
CA ILE A 27 2.57 -4.56 1.73
C ILE A 27 1.53 -5.54 2.28
N ASP A 28 1.93 -6.75 2.67
CA ASP A 28 0.98 -7.76 3.17
C ASP A 28 0.25 -7.28 4.42
N LYS A 29 0.99 -6.73 5.38
CA LYS A 29 0.41 -6.14 6.60
C LYS A 29 -0.59 -5.03 6.28
N ASN A 30 -0.26 -4.14 5.35
CA ASN A 30 -1.14 -3.01 5.00
C ASN A 30 -2.35 -3.44 4.16
N CYS A 31 -2.19 -4.40 3.25
CA CYS A 31 -3.32 -5.04 2.59
C CYS A 31 -4.29 -5.67 3.59
N ASP A 32 -3.77 -6.36 4.60
CA ASP A 32 -4.63 -7.01 5.60
C ASP A 32 -5.35 -6.00 6.49
N LYS A 33 -4.68 -4.92 6.93
CA LYS A 33 -5.36 -3.79 7.61
C LYS A 33 -6.50 -3.22 6.76
N ALA A 34 -6.26 -2.97 5.46
CA ALA A 34 -7.27 -2.44 4.54
C ALA A 34 -8.46 -3.41 4.37
N LYS A 35 -8.20 -4.71 4.24
CA LYS A 35 -9.24 -5.75 4.17
C LYS A 35 -10.07 -5.83 5.45
N VAL A 36 -9.46 -5.68 6.63
CA VAL A 36 -10.20 -5.65 7.91
C VAL A 36 -11.19 -4.47 7.94
N ILE A 37 -10.79 -3.29 7.46
CA ILE A 37 -11.68 -2.13 7.39
C ILE A 37 -12.84 -2.39 6.43
N LEU A 38 -12.56 -2.90 5.22
CA LEU A 38 -13.60 -3.30 4.26
C LEU A 38 -14.57 -4.31 4.86
N LYS A 39 -14.04 -5.32 5.57
CA LYS A 39 -14.86 -6.32 6.25
C LYS A 39 -15.74 -5.70 7.33
N GLY A 40 -15.22 -4.70 8.05
CA GLY A 40 -15.99 -3.93 9.01
C GLY A 40 -17.20 -3.22 8.38
N PHE A 41 -17.05 -2.68 7.17
CA PHE A 41 -18.17 -2.08 6.43
C PHE A 41 -19.20 -3.12 6.00
N GLU A 42 -18.76 -4.28 5.50
CA GLU A 42 -19.67 -5.39 5.17
C GLU A 42 -20.46 -5.87 6.40
N VAL A 43 -19.77 -6.07 7.52
CA VAL A 43 -20.40 -6.51 8.78
C VAL A 43 -21.41 -5.47 9.27
N LYS A 44 -21.10 -4.18 9.14
CA LYS A 44 -22.04 -3.10 9.48
C LYS A 44 -23.27 -3.13 8.58
N GLN A 45 -23.10 -3.34 7.28
CA GLN A 45 -24.21 -3.47 6.34
C GLN A 45 -25.12 -4.67 6.63
N ILE A 46 -24.55 -5.79 7.09
CA ILE A 46 -25.32 -6.99 7.45
C ILE A 46 -26.13 -6.77 8.73
N ASN A 47 -25.57 -6.04 9.70
CA ASN A 47 -26.13 -5.93 11.06
C ASN A 47 -26.97 -4.67 11.30
N ASP A 48 -26.96 -3.70 10.38
CA ASP A 48 -27.70 -2.44 10.50
C ASP A 48 -28.53 -2.20 9.23
N GLU A 49 -29.85 -2.42 9.33
CA GLU A 49 -30.80 -2.24 8.23
C GLU A 49 -30.86 -0.81 7.70
N HIS A 50 -30.40 0.19 8.48
CA HIS A 50 -30.36 1.58 8.07
C HIS A 50 -29.01 1.97 7.46
N PHE A 51 -28.00 1.10 7.54
CA PHE A 51 -26.69 1.36 6.96
C PHE A 51 -26.74 1.21 5.44
N THR A 52 -26.33 2.27 4.74
CA THR A 52 -26.09 2.22 3.29
C THR A 52 -24.66 2.67 3.01
N LEU A 53 -24.03 2.10 1.97
CA LEU A 53 -22.67 2.53 1.56
C LEU A 53 -22.67 3.96 1.00
N THR A 54 -23.79 4.42 0.44
CA THR A 54 -23.94 5.77 -0.11
C THR A 54 -24.12 6.83 0.97
N GLN A 55 -24.38 6.46 2.23
CA GLN A 55 -24.48 7.43 3.30
C GLN A 55 -23.13 8.12 3.56
N GLN A 56 -23.21 9.33 4.11
CA GLN A 56 -22.04 10.13 4.42
C GLN A 56 -21.14 9.44 5.45
N PHE A 57 -19.83 9.48 5.22
CA PHE A 57 -18.86 9.03 6.22
C PHE A 57 -18.64 10.14 7.25
N ILE A 58 -19.21 9.94 8.44
CA ILE A 58 -19.09 10.91 9.53
C ILE A 58 -17.74 10.71 10.23
N SER A 59 -16.75 11.49 9.80
CA SER A 59 -15.36 11.42 10.28
C SER A 59 -15.23 11.52 11.81
N GLU A 60 -16.03 12.37 12.46
CA GLU A 60 -15.99 12.55 13.92
C GLU A 60 -16.44 11.30 14.68
N LYS A 61 -17.46 10.60 14.16
CA LYS A 61 -17.98 9.36 14.74
C LYS A 61 -17.14 8.13 14.38
N SER A 62 -16.28 8.26 13.37
CA SER A 62 -15.44 7.18 12.82
C SER A 62 -13.97 7.58 12.80
N SER A 63 -13.54 8.36 13.79
CA SER A 63 -12.20 8.96 13.85
C SER A 63 -11.11 7.91 13.83
N LEU A 64 -11.28 6.82 14.59
CA LEU A 64 -10.36 5.68 14.60
C LEU A 64 -10.24 5.02 13.22
N THR A 65 -11.36 4.82 12.51
CA THR A 65 -11.34 4.26 11.15
C THR A 65 -10.61 5.20 10.20
N LYS A 66 -10.88 6.50 10.27
CA LYS A 66 -10.20 7.50 9.45
C LYS A 66 -8.69 7.51 9.71
N THR A 67 -8.27 7.58 10.97
CA THR A 67 -6.85 7.53 11.35
C THR A 67 -6.19 6.25 10.85
N SER A 68 -6.86 5.10 11.00
CA SER A 68 -6.33 3.82 10.51
C SER A 68 -6.13 3.84 8.99
N ILE A 69 -7.08 4.41 8.25
CA ILE A 69 -6.98 4.57 6.79
C ILE A 69 -5.81 5.49 6.42
N MET A 70 -5.67 6.63 7.10
CA MET A 70 -4.57 7.57 6.84
C MET A 70 -3.21 6.93 7.10
N ASN A 71 -3.06 6.16 8.18
CA ASN A 71 -1.82 5.45 8.47
C ASN A 71 -1.47 4.42 7.37
N ILE A 72 -2.46 3.74 6.79
CA ILE A 72 -2.23 2.81 5.66
C ILE A 72 -1.76 3.58 4.42
N LEU A 73 -2.27 4.78 4.17
CA LEU A 73 -1.83 5.63 3.05
C LEU A 73 -0.39 6.13 3.24
N GLU A 74 -0.04 6.55 4.47
CA GLU A 74 1.32 6.96 4.81
C GLU A 74 2.30 5.79 4.67
N ASP A 75 1.93 4.60 5.16
CA ASP A 75 2.72 3.38 4.99
C ASP A 75 2.88 3.05 3.50
N TYR A 76 1.81 3.14 2.70
CA TYR A 76 1.86 2.91 1.24
C TYR A 76 2.83 3.87 0.55
N GLU A 77 2.78 5.16 0.87
CA GLU A 77 3.70 6.15 0.30
C GLU A 77 5.16 5.86 0.69
N SER A 78 5.41 5.47 1.95
CA SER A 78 6.74 5.07 2.39
C SER A 78 7.27 3.87 1.61
N ILE A 79 6.42 2.85 1.38
CA ILE A 79 6.79 1.68 0.58
C ILE A 79 7.06 2.08 -0.88
N ARG A 80 6.20 2.92 -1.49
CA ARG A 80 6.42 3.44 -2.85
C ARG A 80 7.78 4.09 -2.99
N GLN A 81 8.17 4.93 -2.04
CA GLN A 81 9.46 5.62 -2.09
C GLN A 81 10.63 4.63 -2.02
N LYS A 82 10.59 3.67 -1.10
CA LYS A 82 11.60 2.60 -1.00
C LYS A 82 11.70 1.79 -2.29
N VAL A 83 10.57 1.37 -2.85
CA VAL A 83 10.54 0.59 -4.10
C VAL A 83 11.02 1.43 -5.29
N ARG A 84 10.71 2.72 -5.34
CA ARG A 84 11.20 3.62 -6.38
C ARG A 84 12.73 3.74 -6.35
N GLU A 85 13.32 3.92 -5.17
CA GLU A 85 14.77 4.09 -4.99
C GLU A 85 15.59 2.88 -5.47
N ILE A 86 15.02 1.67 -5.34
CA ILE A 86 15.66 0.42 -5.75
C ILE A 86 15.30 0.00 -7.18
N THR A 87 14.27 0.60 -7.77
CA THR A 87 13.92 0.35 -9.17
C THR A 87 14.61 1.36 -10.08
N GLU A 88 15.17 0.91 -11.20
CA GLU A 88 15.65 1.80 -12.27
C GLU A 88 14.50 2.33 -13.17
N ILE A 89 13.28 2.41 -12.64
CA ILE A 89 12.11 2.90 -13.36
C ILE A 89 12.13 4.43 -13.33
N SER A 90 11.87 5.08 -14.47
CA SER A 90 11.77 6.54 -14.52
C SER A 90 10.67 7.03 -13.58
N PHE A 91 10.82 8.23 -13.01
CA PHE A 91 9.81 8.78 -12.10
C PHE A 91 8.41 8.81 -12.74
N VAL A 92 8.32 9.18 -14.02
CA VAL A 92 7.04 9.26 -14.74
C VAL A 92 6.40 7.87 -14.88
N ASP A 93 7.18 6.86 -15.28
CA ASP A 93 6.66 5.50 -15.43
C ASP A 93 6.28 4.91 -14.07
N PHE A 94 7.03 5.24 -13.01
CA PHE A 94 6.72 4.81 -11.65
C PHE A 94 5.38 5.38 -11.15
N GLU A 95 5.14 6.68 -11.35
CA GLU A 95 3.87 7.32 -10.97
C GLU A 95 2.68 6.81 -11.78
N ILE A 96 2.89 6.35 -13.02
CA ILE A 96 1.85 5.70 -13.83
C ILE A 96 1.54 4.29 -13.28
N LEU A 97 2.58 3.52 -12.94
CA LEU A 97 2.41 2.14 -12.46
C LEU A 97 1.88 2.08 -11.03
N TYR A 98 2.32 2.98 -10.17
CA TYR A 98 1.99 3.04 -8.76
C TYR A 98 1.64 4.47 -8.40
N PRO A 99 0.44 4.97 -8.70
CA PRO A 99 0.07 6.34 -8.43
C PRO A 99 0.01 6.62 -6.92
N ASN A 100 0.22 7.88 -6.55
CA ASN A 100 -0.22 8.38 -5.25
C ASN A 100 -1.75 8.25 -5.16
N ILE A 101 -2.24 7.72 -4.04
CA ILE A 101 -3.67 7.47 -3.82
C ILE A 101 -4.17 8.39 -2.71
N THR A 102 -5.16 9.19 -3.04
CA THR A 102 -5.93 9.97 -2.06
C THR A 102 -7.27 9.30 -1.83
N ILE A 103 -7.70 9.17 -0.57
CA ILE A 103 -9.00 8.61 -0.24
C ILE A 103 -10.05 9.72 -0.11
N ASN A 104 -11.13 9.58 -0.87
CA ASN A 104 -12.32 10.41 -0.69
C ASN A 104 -13.16 9.90 0.50
N PHE A 105 -13.26 10.71 1.56
CA PHE A 105 -14.02 10.44 2.79
C PHE A 105 -15.46 11.00 2.77
N GLU A 106 -16.06 11.24 1.61
CA GLU A 106 -17.45 11.69 1.51
C GLU A 106 -18.45 10.62 1.94
N THR A 107 -18.29 9.39 1.43
CA THR A 107 -19.22 8.28 1.69
C THR A 107 -18.46 7.00 2.04
N TYR A 108 -19.14 6.05 2.69
CA TYR A 108 -18.55 4.72 2.94
C TYR A 108 -18.21 3.99 1.63
N TYR A 109 -18.99 4.20 0.57
CA TYR A 109 -18.73 3.68 -0.77
C TYR A 109 -17.43 4.26 -1.34
N SER A 110 -17.26 5.58 -1.29
CA SER A 110 -16.04 6.25 -1.76
C SER A 110 -14.81 5.70 -1.05
N ILE A 111 -14.89 5.50 0.27
CA ILE A 111 -13.79 4.91 1.04
C ILE A 111 -13.55 3.47 0.61
N ALA A 112 -14.60 2.65 0.50
CA ALA A 112 -14.48 1.24 0.13
C ALA A 112 -13.81 1.06 -1.24
N ILE A 113 -14.26 1.79 -2.27
CA ILE A 113 -13.68 1.67 -3.61
C ILE A 113 -12.22 2.16 -3.64
N ASN A 114 -11.89 3.20 -2.87
CA ASN A 114 -10.52 3.69 -2.80
C ASN A 114 -9.60 2.70 -2.06
N LEU A 115 -10.09 2.03 -0.99
CA LEU A 115 -9.36 0.96 -0.31
C LEU A 115 -9.14 -0.27 -1.20
N VAL A 116 -10.13 -0.64 -2.02
CA VAL A 116 -9.98 -1.72 -3.01
C VAL A 116 -8.89 -1.35 -4.04
N ASN A 117 -8.91 -0.11 -4.54
CA ASN A 117 -7.86 0.36 -5.45
C ASN A 117 -6.48 0.32 -4.78
N LEU A 118 -6.36 0.80 -3.54
CA LEU A 118 -5.12 0.77 -2.76
C LEU A 118 -4.59 -0.66 -2.59
N ILE A 119 -5.45 -1.62 -2.25
CA ILE A 119 -5.07 -3.04 -2.17
C ILE A 119 -4.52 -3.53 -3.51
N ASN A 120 -5.20 -3.21 -4.62
CA ASN A 120 -4.75 -3.63 -5.95
C ASN A 120 -3.37 -3.04 -6.30
N GLN A 121 -3.14 -1.76 -6.03
CA GLN A 121 -1.84 -1.11 -6.28
C GLN A 121 -0.72 -1.74 -5.43
N MET A 122 -0.98 -2.00 -4.14
CA MET A 122 -0.03 -2.69 -3.27
C MET A 122 0.28 -4.11 -3.77
N GLN A 123 -0.71 -4.88 -4.21
CA GLN A 123 -0.49 -6.23 -4.73
C GLN A 123 0.31 -6.22 -6.05
N LEU A 124 0.05 -5.25 -6.94
CA LEU A 124 0.84 -5.08 -8.17
C LEU A 124 2.31 -4.74 -7.84
N MET A 125 2.54 -3.88 -6.86
CA MET A 125 3.89 -3.52 -6.40
C MET A 125 4.62 -4.72 -5.78
N LYS A 126 3.92 -5.51 -4.96
CA LYS A 126 4.46 -6.75 -4.40
C LYS A 126 4.85 -7.73 -5.49
N PHE A 127 4.04 -7.89 -6.54
CA PHE A 127 4.40 -8.73 -7.68
C PHE A 127 5.69 -8.24 -8.36
N ASN A 128 5.85 -6.93 -8.54
CA ASN A 128 7.09 -6.38 -9.10
C ASN A 128 8.29 -6.59 -8.17
N CYS A 129 8.12 -6.45 -6.85
CA CYS A 129 9.18 -6.76 -5.90
C CYS A 129 9.67 -8.21 -6.03
N TYR A 130 8.74 -9.18 -6.14
CA TYR A 130 9.11 -10.58 -6.40
C TYR A 130 9.79 -10.80 -7.76
N ARG A 131 9.42 -10.02 -8.77
CA ARG A 131 10.07 -10.08 -10.09
C ARG A 131 11.52 -9.61 -9.99
N LEU A 132 11.78 -8.53 -9.25
CA LEU A 132 13.12 -7.98 -9.02
C LEU A 132 14.00 -8.92 -8.19
N LEU A 133 13.43 -9.59 -7.18
CA LEU A 133 14.14 -10.61 -6.39
C LEU A 133 14.56 -11.85 -7.19
N LYS A 134 14.01 -12.05 -8.38
CA LYS A 134 14.33 -13.20 -9.26
C LYS A 134 15.23 -12.82 -10.44
N ALA A 135 15.47 -11.53 -10.66
CA ALA A 135 16.32 -11.02 -11.73
C ALA A 135 17.78 -11.06 -11.30
#